data_AF-K7FY17-F1
#
_entry.id   AF-K7FY17-F1
#
_cell.length_a   1.000
_cell.length_b   1.000
_cell.length_c   1.000
_cell.angle_alpha   90.00
_cell.angle_beta   90.00
_cell.angle_gamma   90.00
#
_symmetry.space_group_name_H-M   'P 1'
#
loop_
_entity.id
_entity.type
_entity.pdbx_description
1 polymer ?
#
loop_
_entity_poly.entity_id
_entity_poly.type
_entity_poly.pdbx_seq_one_letter_code
_entity_poly.pdbx_strand_id
1 'polypeptide(L)'
;MNEESSPPEELLRGLKLSDQKSSESTSPLTVGFKDGHFQRSLDQGDRHSSAKEAGAAEECFHDCKDSFEVKESDMEQEKHADLDEEYLLELEKNMPEEEKQKRRKESTTLKEKGNKQFKEGEYGEAEDSYTKAVQVCPACYQKDRSVLFSNRAAARMKQDKTEAALTDCSKAIELDPNYIRALLRRAELYEKTEKLDEALEDYKTVLEKDPSVHHAREACMRLPQQIEERNEKLKTEMLGKLKDLGNLVLRPFGLSTDNFQIKQDSSSGSYSINFVQNPNNNNR
;
A
#
# COMPACT_ATOMS: atom_id res chain seq x y z
N MET A 1 -49.71 -50.57 -7.06
CA MET A 1 -48.29 -50.61 -6.68
C MET A 1 -48.01 -49.35 -5.90
N ASN A 2 -47.39 -49.48 -4.71
CA ASN A 2 -46.99 -48.37 -3.82
C ASN A 2 -48.22 -47.62 -3.26
N GLU A 3 -48.58 -47.62 -1.97
CA GLU A 3 -47.80 -47.75 -0.72
C GLU A 3 -46.66 -46.74 -0.57
N GLU A 4 -46.89 -45.77 0.31
CA GLU A 4 -45.88 -45.22 1.24
C GLU A 4 -46.61 -44.74 2.51
N SER A 5 -45.93 -44.63 3.66
CA SER A 5 -46.56 -44.75 4.99
C SER A 5 -46.05 -43.76 6.07
N SER A 6 -46.67 -43.78 7.25
CA SER A 6 -46.39 -42.98 8.46
C SER A 6 -47.17 -43.57 9.66
N PRO A 7 -46.94 -43.21 10.95
CA PRO A 7 -45.90 -42.40 11.59
C PRO A 7 -45.02 -43.37 12.46
N PRO A 8 -44.71 -43.26 13.80
CA PRO A 8 -44.71 -42.15 14.77
C PRO A 8 -43.52 -42.05 15.79
N GLU A 9 -43.26 -40.79 16.22
CA GLU A 9 -42.98 -40.31 17.60
C GLU A 9 -41.85 -40.85 18.53
N GLU A 10 -41.63 -40.05 19.58
CA GLU A 10 -40.57 -39.98 20.59
C GLU A 10 -40.04 -41.29 21.23
N LEU A 11 -38.78 -41.20 21.70
CA LEU A 11 -38.43 -41.69 23.04
C LEU A 11 -37.25 -40.92 23.68
N LEU A 12 -37.27 -40.82 25.01
CA LEU A 12 -36.19 -40.42 25.94
C LEU A 12 -35.74 -38.95 25.99
N ARG A 13 -36.47 -38.18 26.82
CA ARG A 13 -35.95 -37.01 27.57
C ARG A 13 -34.84 -37.40 28.55
N GLY A 14 -33.89 -36.48 28.80
CA GLY A 14 -33.09 -36.43 30.05
C GLY A 14 -31.59 -36.21 29.84
N LEU A 15 -30.86 -35.44 30.67
CA LEU A 15 -31.24 -34.66 31.86
C LEU A 15 -30.32 -33.43 32.06
N LYS A 16 -30.93 -32.29 32.41
CA LYS A 16 -30.43 -31.20 33.30
C LYS A 16 -29.06 -30.52 33.08
N LEU A 17 -29.14 -29.18 32.95
CA LEU A 17 -28.42 -28.12 33.72
C LEU A 17 -26.86 -28.07 33.63
N SER A 18 -26.19 -26.93 33.76
CA SER A 18 -26.58 -25.62 34.35
C SER A 18 -25.96 -24.41 33.63
N ASP A 19 -26.38 -23.22 34.06
CA ASP A 19 -25.97 -21.88 33.60
C ASP A 19 -24.46 -21.56 33.80
N GLN A 20 -23.92 -20.63 33.00
CA GLN A 20 -23.73 -19.23 33.42
C GLN A 20 -23.30 -18.28 32.28
N LYS A 21 -23.36 -16.97 32.54
CA LYS A 21 -23.13 -15.88 31.56
C LYS A 21 -21.77 -15.20 31.74
N SER A 22 -21.15 -14.82 30.62
CA SER A 22 -20.34 -13.60 30.52
C SER A 22 -20.33 -13.12 29.07
N SER A 23 -21.35 -12.38 28.62
CA SER A 23 -21.40 -10.91 28.70
C SER A 23 -20.33 -10.25 27.83
N GLU A 24 -20.62 -10.14 26.53
CA GLU A 24 -19.89 -9.27 25.61
C GLU A 24 -20.06 -7.80 26.03
N SER A 25 -19.01 -6.99 25.87
CA SER A 25 -19.07 -5.54 26.05
C SER A 25 -18.44 -4.82 24.85
N THR A 26 -19.14 -4.87 23.72
CA THR A 26 -18.82 -4.07 22.53
C THR A 26 -19.29 -2.63 22.71
N SER A 27 -18.35 -1.68 22.57
CA SER A 27 -18.62 -0.24 22.64
C SER A 27 -17.82 0.50 21.57
N PRO A 28 -18.46 1.07 20.53
CA PRO A 28 -17.77 1.97 19.60
C PRO A 28 -17.61 3.35 20.24
N LEU A 29 -16.47 4.01 20.02
CA LEU A 29 -16.26 5.40 20.41
C LEU A 29 -16.26 6.33 19.20
N THR A 30 -17.23 7.23 19.15
CA THR A 30 -17.32 8.33 18.18
C THR A 30 -17.08 9.67 18.88
N VAL A 31 -16.02 10.37 18.47
CA VAL A 31 -15.81 11.80 18.76
C VAL A 31 -15.14 12.43 17.53
N GLY A 32 -15.47 13.67 17.19
CA GLY A 32 -14.84 14.41 16.10
C GLY A 32 -14.64 15.88 16.43
N PHE A 33 -14.38 16.70 15.39
CA PHE A 33 -14.29 18.16 15.41
C PHE A 33 -13.16 18.80 16.23
N LYS A 34 -12.19 19.42 15.53
CA LYS A 34 -12.22 20.88 15.27
C LYS A 34 -11.12 21.38 14.32
N ASP A 35 -11.49 22.36 13.51
CA ASP A 35 -10.60 23.15 12.67
C ASP A 35 -9.72 24.12 13.47
N GLY A 36 -8.58 24.50 12.91
CA GLY A 36 -7.60 25.40 13.53
C GLY A 36 -6.87 26.29 12.52
N HIS A 37 -7.56 27.28 11.96
CA HIS A 37 -6.91 28.35 11.18
C HIS A 37 -5.86 29.09 12.04
N PHE A 38 -4.67 29.31 11.49
CA PHE A 38 -3.77 30.34 12.02
C PHE A 38 -3.03 31.08 10.90
N GLN A 39 -3.31 32.38 10.76
CA GLN A 39 -2.63 33.29 9.84
C GLN A 39 -1.93 34.40 10.62
N ARG A 40 -0.61 34.51 10.45
CA ARG A 40 0.18 35.75 10.60
C ARG A 40 1.31 35.67 9.56
N SER A 41 1.43 36.50 8.53
CA SER A 41 1.38 37.98 8.42
C SER A 41 2.74 38.65 8.70
N LEU A 42 3.39 39.05 7.59
CA LEU A 42 4.23 40.25 7.41
C LEU A 42 5.36 40.54 8.41
N ASP A 43 6.57 40.68 7.86
CA ASP A 43 7.35 41.92 8.06
C ASP A 43 8.06 42.31 6.74
N GLN A 44 8.57 43.54 6.65
CA GLN A 44 9.23 44.12 5.47
C GLN A 44 10.64 44.62 5.81
N GLY A 45 11.54 44.74 4.81
CA GLY A 45 12.88 45.29 5.05
C GLY A 45 13.73 45.48 3.79
N ASP A 46 13.70 46.69 3.21
CA ASP A 46 14.50 47.07 2.04
C ASP A 46 16.00 47.23 2.31
N ARG A 47 16.83 47.02 1.26
CA ARG A 47 17.74 48.07 0.77
C ARG A 47 18.34 47.84 -0.63
N HIS A 48 18.75 48.97 -1.22
CA HIS A 48 19.42 49.16 -2.53
C HIS A 48 20.85 48.54 -2.59
N SER A 49 21.61 48.49 -3.70
CA SER A 49 21.68 49.48 -4.80
C SER A 49 22.40 49.05 -6.10
N SER A 50 22.03 49.72 -7.22
CA SER A 50 22.83 50.07 -8.43
C SER A 50 24.02 49.17 -8.86
N ALA A 51 24.02 48.49 -10.01
CA ALA A 51 23.84 48.91 -11.42
C ALA A 51 25.07 49.57 -12.10
N LYS A 52 25.51 48.97 -13.23
CA LYS A 52 25.96 49.66 -14.47
C LYS A 52 26.14 48.68 -15.64
N GLU A 53 26.17 49.22 -16.86
CA GLU A 53 26.13 48.47 -18.12
C GLU A 53 27.47 48.42 -18.87
N ALA A 54 27.50 47.52 -19.86
CA ALA A 54 27.94 47.73 -21.24
C ALA A 54 29.32 47.23 -21.71
N GLY A 55 29.30 46.53 -22.86
CA GLY A 55 30.30 46.74 -23.91
C GLY A 55 30.97 45.50 -24.52
N ALA A 56 30.83 45.39 -25.85
CA ALA A 56 31.65 44.59 -26.77
C ALA A 56 31.59 43.05 -26.68
N ALA A 57 31.86 42.42 -27.83
CA ALA A 57 31.97 40.99 -28.03
C ALA A 57 33.21 40.70 -28.88
N GLU A 58 33.85 39.55 -28.64
CA GLU A 58 34.68 38.86 -29.63
C GLU A 58 34.35 37.36 -29.58
N GLU A 59 34.49 36.69 -30.72
CA GLU A 59 34.21 35.27 -30.87
C GLU A 59 35.45 34.45 -30.50
N CYS A 60 35.33 33.52 -29.56
CA CYS A 60 36.36 32.51 -29.31
C CYS A 60 35.74 31.10 -29.34
N PHE A 61 35.82 30.47 -30.50
CA PHE A 61 35.51 29.06 -30.68
C PHE A 61 36.67 28.22 -30.09
N HIS A 62 36.46 27.55 -28.95
CA HIS A 62 37.28 26.40 -28.55
C HIS A 62 36.57 25.40 -27.62
N ASP A 63 36.43 24.19 -28.17
CA ASP A 63 36.41 22.86 -27.53
C ASP A 63 35.35 22.47 -26.48
N CYS A 64 35.03 21.18 -26.47
CA CYS A 64 33.97 20.60 -25.65
C CYS A 64 34.54 19.76 -24.51
N LYS A 65 34.37 20.25 -23.27
CA LYS A 65 34.54 19.49 -22.02
C LYS A 65 33.96 20.26 -20.83
N ASP A 66 32.64 20.33 -20.75
CA ASP A 66 31.99 20.67 -19.49
C ASP A 66 31.84 19.39 -18.65
N SER A 67 32.38 19.42 -17.43
CA SER A 67 32.33 18.29 -16.52
C SER A 67 31.00 18.33 -15.79
N PHE A 68 30.05 17.48 -16.19
CA PHE A 68 28.74 17.38 -15.54
C PHE A 68 28.92 16.91 -14.09
N GLU A 69 29.02 17.88 -13.17
CA GLU A 69 28.94 17.66 -11.73
C GLU A 69 27.53 17.16 -11.41
N VAL A 70 27.41 15.83 -11.35
CA VAL A 70 26.25 15.18 -10.76
C VAL A 70 26.17 15.65 -9.31
N LYS A 71 25.24 16.56 -9.03
CA LYS A 71 24.76 16.75 -7.67
C LYS A 71 24.05 15.47 -7.27
N GLU A 72 24.78 14.56 -6.64
CA GLU A 72 24.15 13.52 -5.83
C GLU A 72 23.35 14.25 -4.75
N SER A 73 22.04 14.28 -4.94
CA SER A 73 21.11 14.69 -3.89
C SER A 73 21.19 13.63 -2.81
N ASP A 74 21.60 14.00 -1.60
CA ASP A 74 21.71 13.12 -0.43
C ASP A 74 20.37 12.47 -0.08
N MET A 75 20.07 11.38 -0.78
CA MET A 75 19.08 10.41 -0.35
C MET A 75 19.78 9.55 0.68
N GLU A 76 19.70 9.96 1.95
CA GLU A 76 20.08 9.13 3.09
C GLU A 76 19.16 7.90 3.13
N GLN A 77 19.49 6.92 2.29
CA GLN A 77 18.91 5.59 2.36
C GLN A 77 19.35 4.99 3.70
N GLU A 78 18.46 5.00 4.69
CA GLU A 78 18.58 4.17 5.87
C GLU A 78 18.78 2.73 5.39
N LYS A 79 20.03 2.26 5.39
CA LYS A 79 20.38 0.89 5.00
C LYS A 79 19.78 -0.04 6.04
N HIS A 80 18.58 -0.52 5.72
CA HIS A 80 17.74 -1.31 6.58
C HIS A 80 18.48 -2.61 6.93
N ALA A 81 19.11 -2.65 8.10
CA ALA A 81 20.16 -3.60 8.45
C ALA A 81 19.63 -4.98 8.87
N ASP A 82 18.67 -5.50 8.11
CA ASP A 82 18.34 -6.92 8.09
C ASP A 82 19.41 -7.62 7.23
N LEU A 83 20.31 -8.35 7.88
CA LEU A 83 21.44 -9.04 7.26
C LEU A 83 21.00 -9.98 6.13
N ASP A 84 21.79 -10.06 5.06
CA ASP A 84 21.55 -10.94 3.91
C ASP A 84 21.25 -12.37 4.38
N GLU A 85 20.10 -12.90 3.98
CA GLU A 85 19.56 -14.15 4.54
C GLU A 85 20.43 -15.36 4.16
N GLU A 86 21.11 -15.31 3.02
CA GLU A 86 22.13 -16.27 2.60
C GLU A 86 23.34 -16.28 3.55
N TYR A 87 23.81 -15.10 3.98
CA TYR A 87 24.92 -14.96 4.94
C TYR A 87 24.53 -15.46 6.34
N LEU A 88 23.30 -15.18 6.79
CA LEU A 88 22.77 -15.76 8.03
C LEU A 88 22.71 -17.29 7.98
N LEU A 89 22.24 -17.86 6.86
CA LEU A 89 22.17 -19.31 6.66
C LEU A 89 23.56 -19.96 6.60
N GLU A 90 24.57 -19.30 6.01
CA GLU A 90 25.94 -19.81 6.00
C GLU A 90 26.58 -19.79 7.41
N LEU A 91 26.39 -18.71 8.19
CA LEU A 91 26.82 -18.67 9.59
C LEU A 91 26.14 -19.78 10.44
N GLU A 92 24.86 -20.04 10.21
CA GLU A 92 24.10 -21.04 10.93
C GLU A 92 24.39 -22.49 10.50
N LYS A 93 25.01 -22.70 9.34
CA LYS A 93 25.33 -24.03 8.79
C LYS A 93 26.15 -24.90 9.76
N ASN A 94 27.07 -24.28 10.50
CA ASN A 94 27.97 -24.94 11.46
C ASN A 94 27.50 -24.78 12.93
N MET A 95 26.42 -24.05 13.18
CA MET A 95 25.91 -23.77 14.54
C MET A 95 25.12 -24.98 15.09
N PRO A 96 25.43 -25.47 16.30
CA PRO A 96 24.75 -26.63 16.88
C PRO A 96 23.29 -26.34 17.24
N GLU A 97 22.44 -27.36 17.18
CA GLU A 97 20.98 -27.19 17.39
C GLU A 97 20.63 -26.72 18.81
N GLU A 98 21.45 -27.04 19.82
CA GLU A 98 21.30 -26.50 21.17
C GLU A 98 21.47 -24.97 21.21
N GLU A 99 22.39 -24.43 20.42
CA GLU A 99 22.61 -22.98 20.30
C GLU A 99 21.49 -22.33 19.49
N LYS A 100 21.07 -22.94 18.37
CA LYS A 100 19.90 -22.47 17.59
C LYS A 100 18.65 -22.40 18.47
N GLN A 101 18.36 -23.46 19.22
CA GLN A 101 17.22 -23.51 20.14
C GLN A 101 17.38 -22.57 21.35
N LYS A 102 18.61 -22.25 21.78
CA LYS A 102 18.88 -21.19 22.77
C LYS A 102 18.56 -19.80 22.19
N ARG A 103 19.11 -19.45 21.01
CA ARG A 103 18.85 -18.18 20.32
C ARG A 103 17.37 -18.01 19.98
N ARG A 104 16.66 -19.07 19.60
CA ARG A 104 15.20 -19.09 19.39
C ARG A 104 14.40 -18.75 20.66
N LYS A 105 14.82 -19.25 21.82
CA LYS A 105 14.21 -18.90 23.12
C LYS A 105 14.45 -17.44 23.47
N GLU A 106 15.67 -16.95 23.29
CA GLU A 106 16.05 -15.54 23.52
C GLU A 106 15.26 -14.58 22.62
N SER A 107 15.16 -14.88 21.32
CA SER A 107 14.27 -14.20 20.38
C SER A 107 12.80 -14.23 20.82
N THR A 108 12.32 -15.34 21.39
CA THR A 108 10.95 -15.44 21.93
C THR A 108 10.75 -14.53 23.14
N THR A 109 11.73 -14.40 24.03
CA THR A 109 11.68 -13.44 25.15
C THR A 109 11.68 -11.98 24.66
N LEU A 110 12.49 -11.65 23.64
CA LEU A 110 12.53 -10.32 23.03
C LEU A 110 11.20 -9.97 22.33
N LYS A 111 10.61 -10.93 21.62
CA LYS A 111 9.24 -10.84 21.05
C LYS A 111 8.20 -10.59 22.13
N GLU A 112 8.29 -11.25 23.28
CA GLU A 112 7.35 -11.08 24.40
C GLU A 112 7.52 -9.71 25.07
N LYS A 113 8.75 -9.18 25.18
CA LYS A 113 8.98 -7.77 25.55
C LYS A 113 8.32 -6.82 24.55
N GLY A 114 8.58 -6.98 23.25
CA GLY A 114 7.96 -6.15 22.20
C GLY A 114 6.43 -6.21 22.21
N ASN A 115 5.85 -7.40 22.44
CA ASN A 115 4.41 -7.61 22.61
C ASN A 115 3.83 -6.88 23.83
N LYS A 116 4.62 -6.65 24.89
CA LYS A 116 4.22 -5.89 26.08
C LYS A 116 4.24 -4.39 25.76
N GLN A 117 5.36 -3.89 25.23
CA GLN A 117 5.57 -2.49 24.86
C GLN A 117 4.54 -2.02 23.82
N PHE A 118 4.22 -2.86 22.84
CA PHE A 118 3.16 -2.58 21.86
C PHE A 118 1.76 -2.43 22.48
N LYS A 119 1.45 -3.13 23.59
CA LYS A 119 0.19 -2.97 24.34
C LYS A 119 0.20 -1.73 25.23
N GLU A 120 1.37 -1.30 25.69
CA GLU A 120 1.58 -0.11 26.51
C GLU A 120 1.64 1.18 25.67
N GLY A 121 1.70 1.06 24.33
CA GLY A 121 1.75 2.18 23.38
C GLY A 121 3.17 2.62 23.01
N GLU A 122 4.18 1.94 23.53
CA GLU A 122 5.61 2.21 23.34
C GLU A 122 6.10 1.66 21.98
N TYR A 123 5.50 2.13 20.88
CA TYR A 123 5.67 1.53 19.55
C TYR A 123 7.12 1.53 19.05
N GLY A 124 7.89 2.58 19.34
CA GLY A 124 9.32 2.65 19.02
C GLY A 124 10.14 1.58 19.76
N GLU A 125 9.93 1.42 21.07
CA GLU A 125 10.61 0.37 21.84
C GLU A 125 10.17 -1.06 21.45
N ALA A 126 8.91 -1.20 21.01
CA ALA A 126 8.41 -2.45 20.47
C ALA A 126 9.12 -2.81 19.16
N GLU A 127 9.26 -1.87 18.22
CA GLU A 127 10.02 -2.02 16.98
C GLU A 127 11.48 -2.42 17.24
N ASP A 128 12.12 -1.78 18.23
CA ASP A 128 13.47 -2.09 18.71
C ASP A 128 13.58 -3.53 19.24
N SER A 129 12.62 -3.95 20.07
CA SER A 129 12.59 -5.28 20.66
C SER A 129 12.31 -6.37 19.62
N TYR A 130 11.43 -6.11 18.63
CA TYR A 130 11.21 -7.02 17.51
C TYR A 130 12.42 -7.09 16.57
N THR A 131 13.12 -5.99 16.30
CA THR A 131 14.33 -5.97 15.48
C THR A 131 15.44 -6.80 16.11
N LYS A 132 15.67 -6.63 17.43
CA LYS A 132 16.61 -7.46 18.20
C LYS A 132 16.17 -8.94 18.19
N ALA A 133 14.86 -9.21 18.29
CA ALA A 133 14.34 -10.57 18.15
C ALA A 133 14.62 -11.18 16.76
N VAL A 134 14.52 -10.43 15.66
CA VAL A 134 14.83 -10.88 14.28
C VAL A 134 16.32 -11.17 14.12
N GLN A 135 17.19 -10.31 14.65
CA GLN A 135 18.65 -10.48 14.61
C GLN A 135 19.14 -11.69 15.42
N VAL A 136 18.45 -12.01 16.52
CA VAL A 136 18.76 -13.19 17.33
C VAL A 136 18.10 -14.47 16.78
N CYS A 137 16.92 -14.39 16.17
CA CYS A 137 16.18 -15.57 15.67
C CYS A 137 16.89 -16.27 14.50
N PRO A 138 17.30 -17.55 14.66
CA PRO A 138 17.94 -18.28 13.58
C PRO A 138 17.10 -18.35 12.30
N ALA A 139 17.74 -18.13 11.15
CA ALA A 139 17.15 -18.15 9.81
C ALA A 139 16.39 -19.44 9.50
N CYS A 140 16.81 -20.58 10.07
CA CYS A 140 16.10 -21.85 9.93
C CYS A 140 14.66 -21.86 10.49
N TYR A 141 14.32 -20.98 11.45
CA TYR A 141 12.97 -20.89 12.02
C TYR A 141 12.10 -19.84 11.30
N GLN A 142 11.95 -19.99 9.98
CA GLN A 142 11.25 -19.07 9.08
C GLN A 142 9.87 -18.61 9.60
N LYS A 143 9.05 -19.52 10.13
CA LYS A 143 7.73 -19.19 10.69
C LYS A 143 7.79 -18.27 11.91
N ASP A 144 8.79 -18.46 12.79
CA ASP A 144 8.98 -17.55 13.93
C ASP A 144 9.44 -16.18 13.43
N ARG A 145 10.37 -16.14 12.47
CA ARG A 145 10.81 -14.88 11.81
C ARG A 145 9.64 -14.15 11.15
N SER A 146 8.75 -14.84 10.44
CA SER A 146 7.52 -14.27 9.85
C SER A 146 6.63 -13.56 10.90
N VAL A 147 6.43 -14.20 12.07
CA VAL A 147 5.70 -13.60 13.19
C VAL A 147 6.40 -12.34 13.72
N LEU A 148 7.74 -12.33 13.79
CA LEU A 148 8.51 -11.16 14.22
C LEU A 148 8.39 -10.00 13.22
N PHE A 149 8.55 -10.25 11.93
CA PHE A 149 8.39 -9.22 10.89
C PHE A 149 6.97 -8.62 10.89
N SER A 150 5.91 -9.44 10.94
CA SER A 150 4.52 -8.92 11.02
C SER A 150 4.24 -8.12 12.30
N ASN A 151 4.91 -8.43 13.40
CA ASN A 151 4.82 -7.66 14.64
C ASN A 151 5.66 -6.36 14.58
N ARG A 152 6.81 -6.36 13.89
CA ARG A 152 7.59 -5.14 13.58
C ARG A 152 6.81 -4.21 12.66
N ALA A 153 6.17 -4.75 11.61
CA ALA A 153 5.20 -4.05 10.77
C ALA A 153 4.08 -3.42 11.62
N ALA A 154 3.50 -4.16 12.58
CA ALA A 154 2.46 -3.62 13.47
C ALA A 154 2.92 -2.38 14.25
N ALA A 155 4.14 -2.41 14.79
CA ALA A 155 4.73 -1.26 15.50
C ALA A 155 5.00 -0.08 14.56
N ARG A 156 5.37 -0.34 13.30
CA ARG A 156 5.64 0.66 12.26
C ARG A 156 4.38 1.31 11.71
N MET A 157 3.31 0.53 11.51
CA MET A 157 1.96 1.04 11.19
C MET A 157 1.49 2.07 12.23
N LYS A 158 1.81 1.85 13.51
CA LYS A 158 1.46 2.76 14.62
C LYS A 158 2.43 3.95 14.81
N GLN A 159 3.44 4.06 13.96
CA GLN A 159 4.35 5.21 13.84
C GLN A 159 4.25 5.86 12.45
N ASP A 160 3.23 5.51 11.66
CA ASP A 160 3.04 5.93 10.26
C ASP A 160 4.20 5.60 9.28
N LYS A 161 5.18 4.78 9.71
CA LYS A 161 6.32 4.25 8.94
C LYS A 161 5.85 3.25 7.86
N THR A 162 5.12 3.76 6.88
CA THR A 162 4.24 2.98 5.98
C THR A 162 5.03 2.06 5.04
N GLU A 163 6.06 2.55 4.35
CA GLU A 163 6.91 1.72 3.47
C GLU A 163 7.72 0.68 4.25
N ALA A 164 8.28 1.02 5.42
CA ALA A 164 8.99 0.07 6.28
C ALA A 164 8.08 -1.06 6.79
N ALA A 165 6.79 -0.77 7.03
CA ALA A 165 5.79 -1.78 7.37
C ALA A 165 5.39 -2.65 6.16
N LEU A 166 5.34 -2.10 4.94
CA LEU A 166 5.09 -2.87 3.71
C LEU A 166 6.22 -3.86 3.41
N THR A 167 7.47 -3.45 3.61
CA THR A 167 8.66 -4.32 3.50
C THR A 167 8.60 -5.46 4.52
N ASP A 168 8.33 -5.15 5.79
CA ASP A 168 8.20 -6.16 6.86
C ASP A 168 7.07 -7.14 6.58
N CYS A 169 5.90 -6.66 6.17
CA CYS A 169 4.77 -7.53 5.78
C CYS A 169 5.13 -8.44 4.60
N SER A 170 5.83 -7.93 3.60
CA SER A 170 6.22 -8.72 2.43
C SER A 170 7.26 -9.79 2.79
N LYS A 171 8.27 -9.46 3.62
CA LYS A 171 9.23 -10.45 4.14
C LYS A 171 8.56 -11.50 5.04
N ALA A 172 7.54 -11.10 5.82
CA ALA A 172 6.74 -12.05 6.58
C ALA A 172 5.95 -13.04 5.69
N ILE A 173 5.40 -12.57 4.57
CA ILE A 173 4.66 -13.40 3.60
C ILE A 173 5.62 -14.30 2.80
N GLU A 174 6.82 -13.84 2.48
CA GLU A 174 7.87 -14.67 1.86
C GLU A 174 8.25 -15.86 2.76
N LEU A 175 8.38 -15.62 4.07
CA LEU A 175 8.77 -16.63 5.08
C LEU A 175 7.62 -17.54 5.54
N ASP A 176 6.37 -17.10 5.46
CA ASP A 176 5.19 -17.96 5.60
C ASP A 176 4.01 -17.43 4.73
N PRO A 177 3.85 -17.94 3.49
CA PRO A 177 2.78 -17.53 2.57
C PRO A 177 1.35 -17.85 3.07
N ASN A 178 1.19 -18.46 4.24
CA ASN A 178 -0.10 -18.72 4.87
C ASN A 178 -0.37 -17.83 6.08
N TYR A 179 0.52 -16.90 6.42
CA TYR A 179 0.36 -16.06 7.61
C TYR A 179 -0.63 -14.91 7.38
N ILE A 180 -1.91 -15.19 7.58
CA ILE A 180 -3.06 -14.29 7.42
C ILE A 180 -2.86 -12.91 8.07
N ARG A 181 -2.17 -12.84 9.23
CA ARG A 181 -1.87 -11.56 9.92
C ARG A 181 -0.89 -10.66 9.16
N ALA A 182 0.00 -11.20 8.33
CA ALA A 182 0.87 -10.40 7.48
C ALA A 182 0.12 -9.90 6.23
N LEU A 183 -0.66 -10.77 5.59
CA LEU A 183 -1.52 -10.44 4.45
C LEU A 183 -2.51 -9.31 4.79
N LEU A 184 -3.26 -9.45 5.90
CA LEU A 184 -4.21 -8.43 6.35
C LEU A 184 -3.56 -7.06 6.58
N ARG A 185 -2.36 -7.02 7.16
CA ARG A 185 -1.62 -5.77 7.38
C ARG A 185 -1.12 -5.15 6.08
N ARG A 186 -0.69 -5.99 5.13
CA ARG A 186 -0.22 -5.50 3.83
C ARG A 186 -1.38 -4.92 3.03
N ALA A 187 -2.54 -5.57 3.05
CA ALA A 187 -3.77 -5.06 2.47
C ALA A 187 -4.21 -3.71 3.10
N GLU A 188 -4.20 -3.59 4.44
CA GLU A 188 -4.49 -2.33 5.16
C GLU A 188 -3.52 -1.20 4.75
N LEU A 189 -2.23 -1.51 4.57
CA LEU A 189 -1.20 -0.57 4.10
C LEU A 189 -1.33 -0.22 2.61
N TYR A 190 -1.75 -1.16 1.77
CA TYR A 190 -2.02 -0.93 0.35
C TYR A 190 -3.27 -0.06 0.16
N GLU A 191 -4.34 -0.27 0.93
CA GLU A 191 -5.48 0.67 0.98
C GLU A 191 -5.02 2.07 1.39
N LYS A 192 -4.21 2.20 2.45
CA LYS A 192 -3.66 3.48 2.92
C LYS A 192 -2.75 4.17 1.88
N THR A 193 -2.26 3.45 0.87
CA THR A 193 -1.39 3.98 -0.20
C THR A 193 -2.04 4.00 -1.58
N GLU A 194 -3.38 3.90 -1.65
CA GLU A 194 -4.18 3.89 -2.90
C GLU A 194 -3.82 2.75 -3.89
N LYS A 195 -3.11 1.73 -3.40
CA LYS A 195 -2.75 0.48 -4.10
C LYS A 195 -3.91 -0.52 -4.01
N LEU A 196 -5.07 -0.08 -4.50
CA LEU A 196 -6.36 -0.75 -4.27
C LEU A 196 -6.45 -2.14 -4.93
N ASP A 197 -5.76 -2.33 -6.05
CA ASP A 197 -5.71 -3.62 -6.76
C ASP A 197 -4.91 -4.65 -5.96
N GLU A 198 -3.74 -4.27 -5.45
CA GLU A 198 -2.88 -5.11 -4.62
C GLU A 198 -3.52 -5.40 -3.24
N ALA A 199 -4.22 -4.42 -2.66
CA ALA A 199 -5.01 -4.63 -1.44
C ALA A 199 -6.12 -5.68 -1.67
N LEU A 200 -6.83 -5.59 -2.80
CA LEU A 200 -7.90 -6.51 -3.16
C LEU A 200 -7.36 -7.93 -3.45
N GLU A 201 -6.13 -8.07 -3.96
CA GLU A 201 -5.47 -9.37 -4.11
C GLU A 201 -5.17 -10.00 -2.73
N ASP A 202 -4.49 -9.28 -1.83
CA ASP A 202 -4.20 -9.78 -0.48
C ASP A 202 -5.48 -10.14 0.30
N TYR A 203 -6.55 -9.34 0.20
CA TYR A 203 -7.82 -9.67 0.86
C TYR A 203 -8.52 -10.90 0.27
N LYS A 204 -8.40 -11.18 -1.04
CA LYS A 204 -8.87 -12.45 -1.63
C LYS A 204 -8.06 -13.62 -1.09
N THR A 205 -6.73 -13.53 -1.09
CA THR A 205 -5.84 -14.56 -0.55
C THR A 205 -6.02 -14.80 0.95
N VAL A 206 -6.51 -13.81 1.72
CA VAL A 206 -6.98 -14.02 3.10
C VAL A 206 -8.26 -14.86 3.12
N LEU A 207 -9.29 -14.52 2.32
CA LEU A 207 -10.56 -15.25 2.30
C LEU A 207 -10.44 -16.67 1.75
N GLU A 208 -9.48 -16.95 0.86
CA GLU A 208 -9.13 -18.29 0.40
C GLU A 208 -8.58 -19.19 1.52
N LYS A 209 -7.88 -18.60 2.50
CA LYS A 209 -7.28 -19.31 3.64
C LYS A 209 -8.22 -19.38 4.85
N ASP A 210 -8.97 -18.30 5.10
CA ASP A 210 -9.98 -18.21 6.15
C ASP A 210 -11.18 -17.37 5.68
N PRO A 211 -12.25 -18.03 5.16
CA PRO A 211 -13.47 -17.36 4.74
C PRO A 211 -14.22 -16.62 5.87
N SER A 212 -13.86 -16.82 7.14
CA SER A 212 -14.54 -16.20 8.29
C SER A 212 -14.13 -14.74 8.51
N VAL A 213 -13.00 -14.28 7.95
CA VAL A 213 -12.44 -12.94 8.19
C VAL A 213 -13.35 -11.83 7.64
N HIS A 214 -14.22 -11.31 8.50
CA HIS A 214 -15.23 -10.29 8.17
C HIS A 214 -14.65 -9.05 7.49
N HIS A 215 -13.53 -8.51 8.00
CA HIS A 215 -12.89 -7.31 7.44
C HIS A 215 -12.40 -7.52 5.99
N ALA A 216 -11.83 -8.68 5.67
CA ALA A 216 -11.43 -9.03 4.30
C ALA A 216 -12.65 -9.19 3.38
N ARG A 217 -13.77 -9.72 3.90
CA ARG A 217 -15.04 -9.84 3.16
C ARG A 217 -15.62 -8.47 2.83
N GLU A 218 -15.58 -7.53 3.77
CA GLU A 218 -16.02 -6.15 3.59
C GLU A 218 -15.16 -5.40 2.55
N ALA A 219 -13.83 -5.49 2.66
CA ALA A 219 -12.91 -4.90 1.70
C ALA A 219 -13.11 -5.48 0.28
N CYS A 220 -13.26 -6.80 0.14
CA CYS A 220 -13.57 -7.46 -1.13
C CYS A 220 -14.92 -7.07 -1.75
N MET A 221 -15.87 -6.53 -0.97
CA MET A 221 -17.13 -5.98 -1.50
C MET A 221 -17.01 -4.50 -1.88
N ARG A 222 -16.19 -3.72 -1.17
CA ARG A 222 -16.02 -2.27 -1.37
C ARG A 222 -15.00 -1.91 -2.45
N LEU A 223 -13.81 -2.52 -2.42
CA LEU A 223 -12.68 -2.16 -3.27
C LEU A 223 -12.98 -2.25 -4.79
N PRO A 224 -13.72 -3.25 -5.32
CA PRO A 224 -14.00 -3.33 -6.75
C PRO A 224 -14.68 -2.08 -7.33
N GLN A 225 -15.59 -1.45 -6.57
CA GLN A 225 -16.25 -0.20 -7.01
C GLN A 225 -15.27 0.98 -7.03
N GLN A 226 -14.40 1.08 -6.02
CA GLN A 226 -13.42 2.17 -5.90
C GLN A 226 -12.32 2.07 -6.97
N ILE A 227 -11.90 0.84 -7.30
CA ILE A 227 -10.99 0.55 -8.42
C ILE A 227 -11.61 1.00 -9.75
N GLU A 228 -12.88 0.67 -10.01
CA GLU A 228 -13.55 1.06 -11.26
C GLU A 228 -13.76 2.58 -11.35
N GLU A 229 -14.15 3.24 -10.26
CA GLU A 229 -14.27 4.71 -10.22
C GLU A 229 -12.93 5.41 -10.46
N ARG A 230 -11.84 4.91 -9.86
CA ARG A 230 -10.46 5.35 -10.13
C ARG A 230 -10.10 5.14 -11.61
N ASN A 231 -10.42 3.98 -12.18
CA ASN A 231 -10.10 3.63 -13.57
C ASN A 231 -10.83 4.52 -14.57
N GLU A 232 -12.14 4.72 -14.44
CA GLU A 232 -12.92 5.62 -15.32
C GLU A 232 -12.49 7.09 -15.19
N LYS A 233 -12.11 7.54 -13.99
CA LYS A 233 -11.50 8.86 -13.79
C LYS A 233 -10.17 8.99 -14.54
N LEU A 234 -9.23 8.05 -14.34
CA LEU A 234 -7.93 8.05 -15.02
C LEU A 234 -8.08 7.99 -16.54
N LYS A 235 -8.97 7.13 -17.04
CA LYS A 235 -9.37 7.03 -18.46
C LYS A 235 -9.88 8.37 -19.00
N THR A 236 -10.75 9.06 -18.25
CA THR A 236 -11.26 10.40 -18.64
C THR A 236 -10.15 11.45 -18.70
N GLU A 237 -9.24 11.46 -17.72
CA GLU A 237 -8.08 12.37 -17.73
C GLU A 237 -7.09 12.07 -18.87
N MET A 238 -6.85 10.79 -19.19
CA MET A 238 -6.00 10.37 -20.30
C MET A 238 -6.63 10.74 -21.66
N LEU A 239 -7.94 10.52 -21.82
CA LEU A 239 -8.67 10.94 -23.03
C LEU A 239 -8.64 12.46 -23.22
N GLY A 240 -8.74 13.24 -22.14
CA GLY A 240 -8.55 14.70 -22.18
C GLY A 240 -7.17 15.09 -22.67
N LYS A 241 -6.11 14.56 -22.05
CA LYS A 241 -4.70 14.82 -22.44
C LYS A 241 -4.41 14.41 -23.89
N LEU A 242 -4.95 13.28 -24.34
CA LEU A 242 -4.84 12.81 -25.73
C LEU A 242 -5.61 13.71 -26.71
N LYS A 243 -6.78 14.21 -26.31
CA LYS A 243 -7.58 15.17 -27.08
C LYS A 243 -6.81 16.47 -27.29
N ASP A 244 -6.19 17.01 -26.24
CA ASP A 244 -5.41 18.24 -26.30
C ASP A 244 -4.14 18.09 -27.15
N LEU A 245 -3.46 16.94 -27.07
CA LEU A 245 -2.33 16.60 -27.94
C LEU A 245 -2.76 16.51 -29.42
N GLY A 246 -3.90 15.87 -29.71
CA GLY A 246 -4.49 15.84 -31.06
C GLY A 246 -4.84 17.25 -31.55
N ASN A 247 -5.42 18.09 -30.70
CA ASN A 247 -5.75 19.49 -31.01
C ASN A 247 -4.51 20.33 -31.30
N LEU A 248 -3.37 20.07 -30.64
CA LEU A 248 -2.11 20.75 -30.92
C LEU A 248 -1.59 20.46 -32.34
N VAL A 249 -1.69 19.20 -32.78
CA VAL A 249 -1.28 18.76 -34.13
C VAL A 249 -2.26 19.22 -35.21
N LEU A 250 -3.56 19.30 -34.89
CA LEU A 250 -4.62 19.66 -35.84
C LEU A 250 -4.83 21.17 -36.02
N ARG A 251 -4.50 21.99 -35.00
CA ARG A 251 -4.67 23.46 -35.02
C ARG A 251 -4.01 24.16 -36.23
N PRO A 252 -2.79 23.83 -36.69
CA PRO A 252 -2.19 24.44 -37.89
C PRO A 252 -3.00 24.25 -39.16
N PHE A 253 -3.86 23.23 -39.23
CA PHE A 253 -4.73 22.91 -40.37
C PHE A 253 -6.15 23.48 -40.20
N GLY A 254 -6.40 24.28 -39.15
CA GLY A 254 -7.73 24.77 -38.81
C GLY A 254 -8.68 23.72 -38.23
N LEU A 255 -8.14 22.55 -37.84
CA LEU A 255 -8.90 21.38 -37.38
C LEU A 255 -8.84 21.20 -35.86
N SER A 256 -9.80 20.43 -35.34
CA SER A 256 -9.88 19.93 -33.98
C SER A 256 -10.20 18.43 -33.99
N THR A 257 -9.85 17.73 -32.91
CA THR A 257 -10.34 16.38 -32.61
C THR A 257 -11.87 16.30 -32.62
N ASP A 258 -12.57 17.38 -32.23
CA ASP A 258 -14.04 17.49 -32.26
C ASP A 258 -14.63 17.43 -33.68
N ASN A 259 -13.82 17.59 -34.74
CA ASN A 259 -14.27 17.37 -36.11
C ASN A 259 -14.40 15.87 -36.46
N PHE A 260 -13.87 14.95 -35.66
CA PHE A 260 -13.84 13.52 -35.95
C PHE A 260 -14.83 12.75 -35.07
N GLN A 261 -16.07 12.63 -35.56
CA GLN A 261 -17.16 11.97 -34.84
C GLN A 261 -17.13 10.45 -35.05
N ILE A 262 -16.73 9.73 -34.00
CA ILE A 262 -16.77 8.26 -33.96
C ILE A 262 -18.22 7.80 -33.71
N LYS A 263 -18.72 6.88 -34.55
CA LYS A 263 -20.01 6.20 -34.37
C LYS A 263 -19.78 4.70 -34.41
N GLN A 264 -20.16 4.02 -33.33
CA GLN A 264 -20.18 2.56 -33.27
C GLN A 264 -21.54 2.04 -33.76
N ASP A 265 -21.54 1.01 -34.62
CA ASP A 265 -22.74 0.29 -35.00
C ASP A 265 -23.04 -0.80 -33.95
N SER A 266 -24.16 -0.66 -33.26
CA SER A 266 -24.62 -1.59 -32.22
C SER A 266 -24.91 -3.02 -32.71
N SER A 267 -25.03 -3.24 -34.03
CA SER A 267 -25.34 -4.55 -34.62
C SER A 267 -24.10 -5.36 -35.04
N SER A 268 -23.04 -4.68 -35.51
CA SER A 268 -21.77 -5.32 -35.90
C SER A 268 -20.62 -5.09 -34.91
N GLY A 269 -20.79 -4.17 -33.96
CA GLY A 269 -19.73 -3.68 -33.07
C GLY A 269 -18.68 -2.80 -33.77
N SER A 270 -18.80 -2.59 -35.08
CA SER A 270 -17.81 -1.85 -35.88
C SER A 270 -17.81 -0.35 -35.61
N TYR A 271 -16.65 0.28 -35.77
CA TYR A 271 -16.48 1.72 -35.57
C TYR A 271 -16.32 2.44 -36.91
N SER A 272 -17.10 3.50 -37.10
CA SER A 272 -16.99 4.42 -38.25
C SER A 272 -16.55 5.80 -37.76
N ILE A 273 -15.62 6.44 -38.47
CA ILE A 273 -15.16 7.80 -38.16
C ILE A 273 -15.73 8.74 -39.23
N ASN A 274 -16.52 9.73 -38.80
CA ASN A 274 -17.18 10.68 -39.68
C ASN A 274 -16.55 12.06 -39.45
N PHE A 275 -16.00 12.67 -40.51
CA PHE A 275 -15.46 14.02 -40.42
C PHE A 275 -16.56 15.07 -40.62
N VAL A 276 -16.70 16.00 -39.67
CA VAL A 276 -17.69 17.08 -39.68
C VAL A 276 -16.98 18.42 -39.60
N GLN A 277 -16.99 19.14 -40.71
CA GLN A 277 -16.32 20.43 -40.86
C GLN A 277 -17.27 21.56 -40.42
N ASN A 278 -17.01 22.20 -39.28
CA ASN A 278 -17.83 23.32 -38.82
C ASN A 278 -17.57 24.56 -39.70
N PRO A 279 -18.60 25.16 -40.34
CA PRO A 279 -18.41 26.21 -41.35
C PRO A 279 -17.89 27.54 -40.81
N ASN A 280 -17.94 27.76 -39.48
CA ASN A 280 -17.62 29.05 -38.86
C ASN A 280 -16.13 29.26 -38.53
N ASN A 281 -15.22 28.34 -38.88
CA ASN A 281 -13.78 28.52 -38.65
C ASN A 281 -13.06 29.39 -39.72
N ASN A 282 -13.75 29.77 -40.79
CA ASN A 282 -13.18 30.45 -41.97
C ASN A 282 -13.14 31.99 -41.84
N ASN A 283 -12.77 32.54 -40.67
CA ASN A 283 -12.57 33.98 -40.48
C ASN A 283 -11.14 34.27 -40.01
N ARG A 284 -10.20 34.33 -40.97
CA ARG A 284 -8.87 34.91 -40.80
C ARG A 284 -8.31 35.42 -42.12
#